data_AF-A0A914KCK6-F1
#
_entry.id   AF-A0A914KCK6-F1
#
_cell.length_a   1.000
_cell.length_b   1.000
_cell.length_c   1.000
_cell.angle_alpha   90.00
_cell.angle_beta   90.00
_cell.angle_gamma   90.00
#
_symmetry.space_group_name_H-M   'P 1'
#
loop_
_entity.id
_entity.type
_entity.pdbx_description
1 polymer ?
#
loop_
_entity_poly.entity_id
_entity_poly.type
_entity_poly.pdbx_seq_one_letter_code
_entity_poly.pdbx_strand_id
1 'polypeptide(L)'
;MVREIVQNLSINVAEDSIKSYFASPVFSAMFQPHCKESKEGKVIIKDFDFETVKAGVEFMYGKEPDEKLPFETSLNLCKFVDKYDLKNKVQLFEKLYEKINLETIDEISRLAKANFMDELYNKCVDFFISDFDMNMKTIKKYDDLDPLFLADVVKKYYRPEECSFPTALL
;
A
#
# COMPACT_ATOMS: atom_id res chain seq x y z
N MET A 1 31.78 -17.29 -2.55
CA MET A 1 31.04 -17.48 -1.29
C MET A 1 29.72 -16.72 -1.43
N VAL A 2 28.74 -17.36 -2.09
CA VAL A 2 27.43 -16.77 -2.37
C VAL A 2 26.61 -16.96 -1.10
N ARG A 3 26.21 -15.85 -0.47
CA ARG A 3 25.32 -15.87 0.70
C ARG A 3 23.95 -16.30 0.23
N GLU A 4 23.65 -17.59 0.33
CA GLU A 4 22.27 -18.07 0.38
C GLU A 4 21.63 -17.51 1.64
N ILE A 5 20.98 -16.36 1.51
CA ILE A 5 20.00 -15.90 2.50
C ILE A 5 18.73 -16.67 2.19
N VAL A 6 18.63 -17.88 2.72
CA VAL A 6 17.36 -18.57 2.82
C VAL A 6 16.49 -17.68 3.70
N GLN A 7 15.48 -17.04 3.12
CA GLN A 7 14.40 -16.36 3.84
C GLN A 7 13.64 -17.43 4.67
N ASN A 8 14.25 -17.89 5.76
CA ASN A 8 13.67 -18.78 6.74
C ASN A 8 12.74 -17.98 7.63
N LEU A 9 11.62 -17.51 7.09
CA LEU A 9 10.46 -17.34 7.93
C LEU A 9 9.83 -18.74 8.08
N SER A 10 10.46 -19.58 8.90
CA SER A 10 9.83 -20.82 9.34
C SER A 10 8.65 -20.41 10.21
N ILE A 11 7.44 -20.39 9.64
CA ILE A 11 6.21 -20.31 10.43
C ILE A 11 6.09 -21.66 11.14
N ASN A 12 6.85 -21.80 12.22
CA ASN A 12 7.02 -23.03 12.99
C ASN A 12 5.66 -23.50 13.48
N VAL A 13 5.17 -24.63 13.00
CA VAL A 13 3.86 -25.19 13.39
C VAL A 13 3.95 -25.79 14.80
N ALA A 14 3.99 -24.93 15.81
CA ALA A 14 3.60 -25.22 17.18
C ALA A 14 2.24 -24.55 17.44
N GLU A 15 1.48 -24.99 18.45
CA GLU A 15 0.05 -24.72 18.68
C GLU A 15 -0.45 -23.27 18.45
N ASP A 16 0.40 -22.25 18.58
CA ASP A 16 0.09 -20.84 18.27
C ASP A 16 0.05 -20.50 16.77
N SER A 17 0.82 -21.20 15.93
CA SER A 17 0.91 -20.97 14.49
C SER A 17 -0.32 -21.44 13.72
N ILE A 18 -1.07 -22.38 14.29
CA ILE A 18 -2.36 -22.83 13.75
C ILE A 18 -3.36 -21.67 13.70
N LYS A 19 -3.38 -20.78 14.71
CA LYS A 19 -4.25 -19.59 14.71
C LYS A 19 -3.86 -18.58 13.62
N SER A 20 -2.56 -18.42 13.35
CA SER A 20 -2.06 -17.50 12.33
C SER A 20 -2.50 -17.93 10.92
N TYR A 21 -2.50 -19.23 10.61
CA TYR A 21 -3.03 -19.74 9.32
C TYR A 21 -4.51 -19.40 9.10
N PHE A 22 -5.33 -19.32 10.15
CA PHE A 22 -6.75 -18.95 10.02
C PHE A 22 -6.97 -17.43 9.87
N ALA A 23 -5.96 -16.60 10.11
CA ALA A 23 -6.04 -15.16 9.89
C ALA A 23 -5.97 -14.80 8.40
N SER A 24 -5.53 -15.73 7.54
CA SER A 24 -5.38 -15.58 6.09
C SER A 24 -6.00 -16.76 5.36
N PRO A 25 -7.09 -16.57 4.58
CA PRO A 25 -7.63 -17.60 3.70
C PRO A 25 -6.60 -18.12 2.70
N VAL A 26 -5.66 -17.27 2.26
CA VAL A 26 -4.59 -17.63 1.34
C VAL A 26 -3.61 -18.62 1.97
N PHE A 27 -3.12 -18.33 3.18
CA PHE A 27 -2.27 -19.30 3.87
C PHE A 27 -3.05 -20.58 4.22
N SER A 28 -4.31 -20.47 4.62
CA SER A 28 -5.16 -21.65 4.86
C SER A 28 -5.24 -22.57 3.63
N ALA A 29 -5.35 -21.99 2.42
CA ALA A 29 -5.34 -22.75 1.16
C ALA A 29 -3.96 -23.37 0.86
N MET A 30 -2.86 -22.63 1.10
CA MET A 30 -1.50 -23.13 0.89
C MET A 30 -1.17 -24.35 1.77
N PHE A 31 -1.74 -24.43 2.97
CA PHE A 31 -1.47 -25.53 3.91
C PHE A 31 -2.45 -26.70 3.80
N GLN A 32 -3.29 -26.77 2.77
CA GLN A 32 -4.13 -27.94 2.52
C GLN A 32 -3.28 -29.22 2.31
N PRO A 33 -3.78 -30.42 2.71
CA PRO A 33 -2.98 -31.64 2.82
C PRO A 33 -2.22 -32.09 1.56
N HIS A 34 -2.62 -31.61 0.38
CA HIS A 34 -2.04 -31.99 -0.90
C HIS A 34 -1.04 -30.98 -1.46
N CYS A 35 -0.91 -29.81 -0.83
CA CYS A 35 0.01 -28.76 -1.23
C CYS A 35 1.44 -29.04 -0.75
N LYS A 36 2.43 -28.49 -1.46
CA LYS A 36 3.85 -28.66 -1.15
C LYS A 36 4.19 -28.04 0.21
N GLU A 37 3.62 -26.87 0.46
CA GLU A 37 3.80 -26.06 1.66
C GLU A 37 3.33 -26.82 2.91
N SER A 38 2.25 -27.59 2.80
CA SER A 38 1.74 -28.47 3.85
C SER A 38 2.73 -29.61 4.18
N LYS A 39 3.33 -30.23 3.16
CA LYS A 39 4.29 -31.32 3.33
C LYS A 39 5.64 -30.86 3.87
N GLU A 40 6.09 -29.67 3.45
CA GLU A 40 7.38 -29.12 3.83
C GLU A 40 7.31 -28.25 5.11
N GLY A 41 6.11 -27.86 5.55
CA GLY A 41 5.90 -27.00 6.72
C GLY A 41 6.48 -25.59 6.54
N LYS A 42 6.61 -25.11 5.30
CA LYS A 42 7.25 -23.82 4.98
C LYS A 42 6.63 -23.14 3.76
N VAL A 43 6.64 -21.82 3.77
CA VAL A 43 6.26 -20.96 2.63
C VAL A 43 7.43 -20.04 2.31
N ILE A 44 7.74 -19.89 1.02
CA ILE A 44 8.79 -18.98 0.56
C ILE A 44 8.11 -17.76 -0.07
N ILE A 45 8.31 -16.60 0.54
CA ILE A 45 7.73 -15.32 0.09
C ILE A 45 8.84 -14.49 -0.55
N LYS A 46 8.79 -14.31 -1.88
CA LYS A 46 9.83 -13.62 -2.66
C LYS A 46 9.47 -12.18 -3.06
N ASP A 47 8.20 -11.83 -2.93
CA ASP A 47 7.66 -10.56 -3.44
C ASP A 47 7.90 -9.38 -2.49
N PHE A 48 8.39 -9.66 -1.27
CA PHE A 48 8.54 -8.69 -0.20
C PHE A 48 9.88 -8.85 0.49
N ASP A 49 10.41 -7.73 1.00
CA ASP A 49 11.59 -7.72 1.85
C ASP A 49 11.31 -8.31 3.24
N PHE A 50 12.38 -8.58 3.99
CA PHE A 50 12.27 -9.22 5.30
C PHE A 50 11.48 -8.38 6.32
N GLU A 51 11.66 -7.05 6.33
CA GLU A 51 10.99 -6.18 7.30
C GLU A 51 9.48 -6.14 7.01
N THR A 52 9.09 -6.08 5.74
CA THR A 52 7.69 -6.18 5.32
C THR A 52 7.07 -7.52 5.75
N VAL A 53 7.74 -8.64 5.46
CA VAL A 53 7.21 -9.98 5.82
C VAL A 53 7.09 -10.12 7.33
N LYS A 54 8.08 -9.66 8.09
CA LYS A 54 8.07 -9.67 9.55
C LYS A 54 6.90 -8.86 10.10
N ALA A 55 6.74 -7.62 9.65
CA ALA A 55 5.63 -6.76 10.06
C ALA A 55 4.26 -7.37 9.68
N GLY A 56 4.16 -8.00 8.50
CA GLY A 56 2.96 -8.69 8.04
C GLY A 56 2.58 -9.86 8.95
N VAL A 57 3.55 -10.67 9.35
CA VAL A 57 3.33 -11.77 10.28
C VAL A 57 2.98 -11.26 11.67
N GLU A 58 3.63 -10.22 12.16
CA GLU A 58 3.27 -9.57 13.42
C GLU A 58 1.84 -9.03 13.41
N PHE A 59 1.43 -8.44 12.29
CA PHE A 59 0.06 -7.98 12.06
C PHE A 59 -0.95 -9.14 12.08
N MET A 60 -0.61 -10.32 11.53
CA MET A 60 -1.46 -11.52 11.64
C MET A 60 -1.69 -11.96 13.09
N TYR A 61 -0.72 -11.71 13.97
CA TYR A 61 -0.85 -11.96 15.42
C TYR A 61 -1.56 -10.83 16.17
N GLY A 62 -2.11 -9.84 15.46
CA GLY A 62 -2.84 -8.72 16.04
C GLY A 62 -1.96 -7.64 16.66
N LYS A 63 -0.65 -7.61 16.34
CA LYS A 63 0.21 -6.48 16.71
C LYS A 63 -0.02 -5.32 15.74
N GLU A 64 -0.04 -4.11 16.28
CA GLU A 64 -0.07 -2.92 15.44
C GLU A 64 1.29 -2.71 14.76
N PRO A 65 1.32 -2.24 13.50
CA PRO A 65 2.54 -1.85 12.82
C PRO A 65 3.22 -0.68 13.56
N ASP A 66 4.55 -0.68 13.59
CA ASP A 66 5.32 0.45 14.12
C ASP A 66 5.05 1.71 13.28
N GLU A 67 4.65 2.79 13.93
CA GLU A 67 4.37 4.09 13.31
C GLU A 67 5.59 4.65 12.55
N LYS A 68 6.80 4.31 13.03
CA LYS A 68 8.08 4.74 12.45
C LYS A 68 8.50 3.93 11.23
N LEU A 69 7.70 2.98 10.78
CA LEU A 69 8.00 2.26 9.54
C LEU A 69 8.17 3.25 8.37
N PRO A 70 9.21 3.07 7.54
CA PRO A 70 9.34 3.82 6.29
C PRO A 70 8.07 3.72 5.45
N PHE A 71 7.79 4.75 4.65
CA PHE A 71 6.58 4.77 3.82
C PHE A 71 6.54 3.57 2.87
N GLU A 72 7.66 3.25 2.21
CA GLU A 72 7.77 2.09 1.31
C GLU A 72 7.47 0.76 2.01
N THR A 73 7.99 0.55 3.23
CA THR A 73 7.69 -0.65 4.02
C THR A 73 6.22 -0.67 4.45
N SER A 74 5.65 0.49 4.82
CA SER A 74 4.23 0.61 5.17
C SER A 74 3.32 0.28 3.97
N LEU A 75 3.72 0.71 2.77
CA LEU A 75 3.03 0.40 1.53
C LEU A 75 3.15 -1.08 1.15
N ASN A 76 4.35 -1.65 1.26
CA ASN A 76 4.58 -3.07 1.03
C ASN A 76 3.83 -3.93 2.04
N LEU A 77 3.69 -3.47 3.29
CA LEU A 77 2.85 -4.10 4.30
C LEU A 77 1.36 -4.06 3.90
N CYS A 78 0.86 -2.95 3.36
CA CYS A 78 -0.50 -2.89 2.82
C CYS A 78 -0.72 -3.91 1.70
N LYS A 79 0.23 -4.02 0.77
CA LYS A 79 0.19 -5.03 -0.30
C LYS A 79 0.27 -6.45 0.23
N PHE A 80 1.09 -6.70 1.25
CA PHE A 80 1.17 -8.00 1.91
C PHE A 80 -0.18 -8.36 2.54
N VAL A 81 -0.75 -7.45 3.31
CA VAL A 81 -2.06 -7.59 3.97
C VAL A 81 -3.16 -7.85 2.95
N ASP A 82 -3.17 -7.16 1.82
CA ASP A 82 -4.16 -7.36 0.76
C ASP A 82 -3.94 -8.69 0.01
N LYS A 83 -2.69 -8.99 -0.37
CA LYS A 83 -2.33 -10.23 -1.09
C LYS A 83 -2.66 -11.50 -0.30
N TYR A 84 -2.47 -11.46 1.01
CA TYR A 84 -2.76 -12.59 1.89
C TYR A 84 -4.13 -12.50 2.56
N ASP A 85 -4.96 -11.52 2.18
CA ASP A 85 -6.33 -11.30 2.70
C ASP A 85 -6.39 -11.31 4.24
N LEU A 86 -5.57 -10.47 4.86
CA LEU A 86 -5.51 -10.33 6.32
C LEU A 86 -6.62 -9.38 6.83
N LYS A 87 -7.16 -9.69 8.01
CA LYS A 87 -8.20 -8.89 8.68
C LYS A 87 -7.66 -7.53 9.13
N ASN A 88 -8.55 -6.56 9.38
CA ASN A 88 -8.25 -5.21 9.90
C ASN A 88 -7.40 -4.32 8.98
N LYS A 89 -7.39 -4.59 7.66
CA LYS A 89 -6.64 -3.78 6.70
C LYS A 89 -7.02 -2.29 6.69
N VAL A 90 -8.27 -1.93 6.98
CA VAL A 90 -8.74 -0.52 6.98
C VAL A 90 -7.88 0.37 7.87
N GLN A 91 -7.60 -0.05 9.11
CA GLN A 91 -6.81 0.74 10.07
C GLN A 91 -5.37 0.96 9.59
N LEU A 92 -4.78 -0.03 8.92
CA LEU A 92 -3.45 0.10 8.34
C LEU A 92 -3.42 1.14 7.22
N PHE A 93 -4.45 1.16 6.37
CA PHE A 93 -4.56 2.12 5.28
C PHE A 93 -4.81 3.54 5.81
N GLU A 94 -5.58 3.70 6.90
CA GLU A 94 -5.77 4.99 7.58
C GLU A 94 -4.44 5.56 8.09
N LYS A 95 -3.61 4.76 8.76
CA LYS A 95 -2.25 5.17 9.18
C LYS A 95 -1.36 5.56 8.00
N LEU A 96 -1.58 4.97 6.83
CA LEU A 96 -0.86 5.35 5.61
C LEU A 96 -1.31 6.72 5.09
N TYR A 97 -2.61 7.05 5.20
CA TYR A 97 -3.15 8.35 4.82
C TYR A 97 -2.61 9.48 5.71
N GLU A 98 -2.36 9.23 6.99
CA GLU A 98 -1.75 10.21 7.91
C GLU A 98 -0.32 10.61 7.53
N LYS A 99 0.37 9.80 6.72
CA LYS A 99 1.73 10.10 6.22
C LYS A 99 1.74 11.01 4.99
N ILE A 100 0.58 11.33 4.41
CA ILE A 100 0.45 12.21 3.24
C ILE A 100 0.67 13.67 3.67
N ASN A 101 1.70 14.30 3.12
CA ASN A 101 1.98 15.72 3.27
C ASN A 101 2.67 16.26 2.00
N LEU A 102 2.93 17.56 1.92
CA LEU A 102 3.49 18.19 0.70
C LEU A 102 4.90 17.72 0.34
N GLU A 103 5.67 17.20 1.30
CA GLU A 103 7.01 16.66 1.05
C GLU A 103 6.94 15.21 0.54
N THR A 104 5.95 14.44 1.00
CA THR A 104 5.82 13.01 0.71
C THR A 104 4.86 12.72 -0.44
N ILE A 105 3.95 13.64 -0.79
CA ILE A 105 2.85 13.41 -1.73
C ILE A 105 3.31 12.92 -3.10
N ASP A 106 4.43 13.44 -3.61
CA ASP A 106 4.98 13.01 -4.90
C ASP A 106 5.43 11.54 -4.85
N GLU A 107 6.23 11.17 -3.86
CA GLU A 107 6.69 9.79 -3.67
C GLU A 107 5.52 8.84 -3.40
N ILE A 108 4.58 9.24 -2.54
CA ILE A 108 3.40 8.46 -2.19
C ILE A 108 2.50 8.24 -3.41
N SER A 109 2.21 9.28 -4.18
CA SER A 109 1.33 9.18 -5.35
C SER A 109 1.94 8.30 -6.44
N ARG A 110 3.25 8.44 -6.72
CA ARG A 110 3.99 7.57 -7.65
C ARG A 110 3.95 6.11 -7.21
N LEU A 111 4.22 5.86 -5.93
CA LEU A 111 4.19 4.52 -5.37
C LEU A 111 2.78 3.92 -5.36
N ALA A 112 1.75 4.71 -5.03
CA ALA A 112 0.36 4.26 -5.07
C ALA A 112 -0.05 3.86 -6.49
N LYS A 113 0.29 4.70 -7.48
CA LYS A 113 0.00 4.44 -8.90
C LYS A 113 0.72 3.21 -9.42
N ALA A 114 2.02 3.07 -9.13
CA ALA A 114 2.84 1.93 -9.54
C ALA A 114 2.34 0.59 -8.98
N ASN A 115 1.61 0.63 -7.85
CA ASN A 115 1.09 -0.56 -7.17
C ASN A 115 -0.43 -0.71 -7.27
N PHE A 116 -1.07 0.03 -8.18
CA PHE A 116 -2.52 -0.05 -8.44
C PHE A 116 -3.39 0.19 -7.19
N MET A 117 -2.92 1.04 -6.27
CA MET A 117 -3.65 1.44 -5.07
C MET A 117 -4.46 2.71 -5.33
N ASP A 118 -5.54 2.57 -6.11
CA ASP A 118 -6.34 3.71 -6.57
C ASP A 118 -6.96 4.53 -5.43
N GLU A 119 -7.37 3.91 -4.32
CA GLU A 119 -7.92 4.62 -3.16
C GLU A 119 -6.89 5.57 -2.53
N LEU A 120 -5.66 5.10 -2.34
CA LEU A 120 -4.55 5.89 -1.82
C LEU A 120 -4.14 6.99 -2.79
N TYR A 121 -4.08 6.67 -4.08
CA TYR A 121 -3.79 7.66 -5.13
C TYR A 121 -4.84 8.77 -5.15
N ASN A 122 -6.13 8.40 -5.13
CA ASN A 122 -7.23 9.37 -5.09
C ASN A 122 -7.17 10.24 -3.83
N LYS A 123 -6.77 9.68 -2.69
CA LYS A 123 -6.57 10.45 -1.45
C LYS A 123 -5.45 11.48 -1.57
N CYS A 124 -4.36 11.15 -2.26
CA CYS A 124 -3.30 12.10 -2.57
C CYS A 124 -3.82 13.24 -3.44
N VAL A 125 -4.58 12.92 -4.49
CA VAL A 125 -5.20 13.92 -5.37
C VAL A 125 -6.17 14.81 -4.57
N ASP A 126 -7.01 14.23 -3.71
CA ASP A 126 -7.95 14.97 -2.87
C ASP A 126 -7.25 15.92 -1.88
N PHE A 127 -6.19 15.43 -1.22
CA PHE A 127 -5.36 16.25 -0.33
C PHE A 127 -4.69 17.42 -1.08
N PHE A 128 -4.22 17.18 -2.31
CA PHE A 128 -3.62 18.25 -3.10
C PHE A 128 -4.65 19.32 -3.48
N ILE A 129 -5.84 18.89 -3.89
CA ILE A 129 -6.93 19.75 -4.33
C ILE A 129 -7.51 20.59 -3.18
N SER A 130 -7.57 20.03 -1.96
CA SER A 130 -8.20 20.72 -0.81
C SER A 130 -7.58 22.08 -0.52
N ASP A 131 -6.32 22.29 -0.89
CA ASP A 131 -5.63 23.58 -0.76
C ASP A 131 -4.82 23.92 -2.02
N PHE A 132 -5.41 23.69 -3.21
CA PHE A 132 -4.73 23.76 -4.50
C PHE A 132 -3.88 25.03 -4.68
N ASP A 133 -4.42 26.22 -4.42
CA ASP A 133 -3.73 27.49 -4.62
C ASP A 133 -2.49 27.65 -3.71
N MET A 134 -2.58 27.14 -2.47
CA MET A 134 -1.48 27.19 -1.51
C MET A 134 -0.44 26.12 -1.83
N ASN A 135 -0.88 24.91 -2.17
CA ASN A 135 -0.03 23.78 -2.51
C ASN A 135 0.78 24.05 -3.77
N MET A 136 0.15 24.62 -4.81
CA MET A 136 0.83 25.07 -6.03
C MET A 136 1.93 26.09 -5.71
N LYS A 137 1.67 27.09 -4.88
CA LYS A 137 2.67 28.11 -4.50
C LYS A 137 3.81 27.56 -3.64
N THR A 138 3.52 26.57 -2.81
CA THR A 138 4.47 26.01 -1.83
C THR A 138 5.45 25.06 -2.50
N ILE A 139 5.02 24.37 -3.55
CA ILE A 139 5.87 23.45 -4.29
C ILE A 139 6.83 24.28 -5.14
N LYS A 140 8.01 24.51 -4.57
CA LYS A 140 9.10 25.30 -5.18
C LYS A 140 9.64 24.70 -6.48
N LYS A 141 9.24 23.47 -6.82
CA LYS A 141 9.69 22.72 -7.99
C LYS A 141 8.53 21.98 -8.63
N TYR A 142 7.80 22.66 -9.49
CA TYR A 142 6.81 22.03 -10.35
C TYR A 142 7.38 20.88 -11.19
N ASP A 143 8.68 20.95 -11.52
CA ASP A 143 9.38 19.93 -12.33
C ASP A 143 9.62 18.61 -11.59
N ASP A 144 9.52 18.59 -10.26
CA ASP A 144 9.77 17.38 -9.45
C ASP A 144 8.50 16.53 -9.26
N LEU A 145 7.32 17.07 -9.57
CA LEU A 145 6.05 16.33 -9.49
C LEU A 145 5.83 15.48 -10.74
N ASP A 146 5.31 14.27 -10.56
CA ASP A 146 4.87 13.44 -11.69
C ASP A 146 3.87 14.21 -12.59
N PRO A 147 4.17 14.43 -13.89
CA PRO A 147 3.26 15.08 -14.82
C PRO A 147 1.90 14.40 -14.91
N LEU A 148 1.84 13.08 -14.72
CA LEU A 148 0.60 12.33 -14.74
C LEU A 148 -0.26 12.65 -13.50
N PHE A 149 0.37 12.81 -12.34
CA PHE A 149 -0.31 13.24 -11.12
C PHE A 149 -0.89 14.64 -11.27
N LEU A 150 -0.11 15.58 -11.79
CA LEU A 150 -0.59 16.95 -12.07
C LEU A 150 -1.76 16.95 -13.06
N ALA A 151 -1.70 16.15 -14.12
CA ALA A 151 -2.79 16.03 -15.08
C ALA A 151 -4.09 15.53 -14.42
N ASP A 152 -4.00 14.51 -13.56
CA ASP A 152 -5.15 13.98 -12.81
C ASP A 152 -5.70 15.00 -11.81
N VAL A 153 -4.84 15.74 -11.11
CA VAL A 153 -5.22 16.85 -10.22
C VAL A 153 -5.98 17.93 -10.97
N VAL A 154 -5.43 18.44 -12.08
CA VAL A 154 -6.06 19.49 -12.89
C VAL A 154 -7.40 19.02 -13.45
N LYS A 155 -7.46 17.79 -13.99
CA LYS A 155 -8.69 17.19 -14.51
C LYS A 155 -9.78 17.10 -13.44
N LYS A 156 -9.41 16.73 -12.21
CA LYS A 156 -10.36 16.59 -11.09
C LYS A 156 -10.75 17.96 -10.52
N TYR A 157 -9.83 18.91 -10.45
CA TYR A 157 -10.07 20.28 -9.95
C TYR A 157 -11.00 21.07 -10.87
N TYR A 158 -10.76 21.06 -12.19
CA TYR A 158 -11.49 21.90 -13.14
C TYR A 158 -12.81 21.31 -13.67
N ARG A 159 -13.23 20.11 -13.21
CA ARG A 159 -14.47 19.41 -13.60
C ARG A 159 -15.03 19.82 -14.98
N PRO A 160 -14.64 19.15 -16.08
CA PRO A 160 -15.04 19.55 -17.43
C PRO A 160 -16.56 19.56 -17.69
N GLU A 161 -17.38 18.95 -16.82
CA GLU A 161 -18.84 18.91 -16.93
C GLU A 161 -19.55 20.21 -16.48
N GLU A 162 -18.85 21.13 -15.80
CA GLU A 162 -19.42 22.42 -15.37
C GLU A 162 -19.06 23.58 -16.33
N CYS A 163 -18.25 23.32 -17.36
CA CYS A 163 -18.07 24.25 -18.48
C CYS A 163 -19.21 24.10 -19.48
N SER A 164 -20.41 24.59 -19.12
CA SER A 164 -21.40 24.92 -20.13
C SER A 164 -20.81 26.05 -20.97
N PHE A 165 -20.32 25.73 -22.16
CA PHE A 165 -20.22 26.75 -23.20
C PHE A 165 -21.63 27.32 -23.37
N PRO A 166 -21.83 28.65 -23.28
CA PRO A 166 -23.10 29.21 -23.68
C PRO A 166 -23.29 28.79 -25.14
N THR A 167 -24.21 27.85 -25.39
CA THR A 167 -24.66 27.54 -26.73
C THR A 167 -25.08 28.86 -27.34
N ALA A 168 -24.35 29.24 -28.39
CA ALA A 168 -24.52 30.48 -29.11
C ALA A 168 -26.01 30.78 -29.33
N LEU A 169 -26.43 31.98 -28.94
CA LEU A 169 -27.61 32.63 -29.49
C LEU A 169 -27.34 32.84 -30.98
N LEU A 170 -27.76 31.87 -31.79
CA LEU A 170 -28.10 32.04 -33.20
C LEU A 170 -29.54 32.56 -33.30
#